data_AF-A0A1I2MKX4-F1
#
_entry.id   AF-A0A1I2MKX4-F1
#
_cell.length_a   1.000
_cell.length_b   1.000
_cell.length_c   1.000
_cell.angle_alpha   90.00
_cell.angle_beta   90.00
_cell.angle_gamma   90.00
#
_symmetry.space_group_name_H-M   'P 1'
#
loop_
_entity.id
_entity.type
_entity.pdbx_description
1 polymer ?
#
loop_
_entity_poly.entity_id
_entity_poly.type
_entity_poly.pdbx_seq_one_letter_code
_entity_poly.pdbx_strand_id
1 'polypeptide(L)'
;MILSIDAPLRILLDSTDRKYIPEKMFVQNKYGSYVNGNKLIALIVSILIIISAFGIGSVDAMVKWLVKLNAVCMPLRYLWVFAAYIALKKAGDKFKAEYRFTKSRTLGMILGAWCFVFTAFACIGGMYSKDPFQLVLNIVTPFILISLGLIMPKLAEKERKNKNTVQSTK
;
A
#
# COMPACT_ATOMS: atom_id res chain seq x y z
N MET A 1 7.25 -22.70 6.95
CA MET A 1 8.03 -21.51 6.54
C MET A 1 7.60 -20.98 5.17
N ILE A 2 7.36 -21.83 4.16
CA ILE A 2 6.92 -21.39 2.80
C ILE A 2 5.55 -20.68 2.80
N LEU A 3 4.62 -21.10 3.67
CA LEU A 3 3.31 -20.44 3.82
C LEU A 3 3.40 -18.95 4.20
N SER A 4 4.41 -18.53 4.98
CA SER A 4 4.52 -17.14 5.44
C SER A 4 4.98 -16.17 4.34
N ILE A 5 5.65 -16.66 3.30
CA ILE A 5 6.12 -15.84 2.17
C ILE A 5 4.97 -15.59 1.20
N ASP A 6 4.18 -16.62 0.92
CA ASP A 6 3.04 -16.52 0.00
C ASP A 6 1.76 -15.99 0.68
N ALA A 7 1.64 -16.06 2.01
CA ALA A 7 0.44 -15.63 2.74
C ALA A 7 0.10 -14.15 2.56
N PRO A 8 1.03 -13.18 2.70
CA PRO A 8 0.70 -11.77 2.51
C PRO A 8 0.20 -11.48 1.09
N LEU A 9 0.81 -12.10 0.08
CA LEU A 9 0.39 -11.98 -1.31
C LEU A 9 -1.00 -12.59 -1.52
N ARG A 10 -1.23 -13.78 -0.97
CA ARG A 10 -2.51 -14.47 -1.09
C ARG A 10 -3.63 -13.69 -0.41
N ILE A 11 -3.40 -13.18 0.80
CA ILE A 11 -4.34 -12.31 1.51
C ILE A 11 -4.61 -11.04 0.69
N LEU A 12 -3.58 -10.43 0.11
CA LEU A 12 -3.75 -9.23 -0.74
C LEU A 12 -4.64 -9.52 -1.95
N LEU A 13 -4.35 -10.60 -2.69
CA LEU A 13 -5.09 -10.97 -3.90
C LEU A 13 -6.51 -11.44 -3.59
N ASP A 14 -6.70 -12.21 -2.51
CA ASP A 14 -8.01 -12.75 -2.13
C ASP A 14 -8.91 -11.68 -1.46
N SER A 15 -8.34 -10.67 -0.79
CA SER A 15 -9.10 -9.57 -0.16
C SER A 15 -9.40 -8.39 -1.10
N THR A 16 -8.75 -8.33 -2.26
CA THR A 16 -8.96 -7.25 -3.23
C THR A 16 -9.94 -7.68 -4.31
N ASP A 17 -10.90 -6.82 -4.63
CA ASP A 17 -11.81 -7.05 -5.75
C ASP A 17 -11.02 -7.17 -7.07
N ARG A 18 -11.30 -8.22 -7.86
CA ARG A 18 -10.67 -8.51 -9.16
C ARG A 18 -10.77 -7.34 -10.14
N LYS A 19 -11.70 -6.41 -9.93
CA LYS A 19 -11.81 -5.17 -10.69
C LYS A 19 -10.56 -4.27 -10.62
N TYR A 20 -9.79 -4.32 -9.52
CA TYR A 20 -8.67 -3.42 -9.24
C TYR A 20 -7.28 -4.07 -9.39
N ILE A 21 -7.22 -5.37 -9.69
CA ILE A 21 -5.97 -6.11 -9.90
C ILE A 21 -5.97 -6.72 -11.30
N PRO A 22 -4.89 -6.57 -12.10
CA PRO A 22 -4.84 -7.15 -13.44
C PRO A 22 -4.91 -8.67 -13.37
N GLU A 23 -5.63 -9.29 -14.32
CA GLU A 23 -5.91 -10.74 -14.34
C GLU A 23 -4.62 -11.58 -14.35
N LYS A 24 -3.54 -11.01 -14.92
CA LYS A 24 -2.21 -11.61 -14.96
C LYS A 24 -1.63 -11.88 -13.56
N MET A 25 -2.07 -11.18 -12.51
CA MET A 25 -1.58 -11.40 -11.14
C MET A 25 -2.21 -12.62 -10.47
N PHE A 26 -3.37 -13.07 -10.95
CA PHE A 26 -4.07 -14.25 -10.42
C PHE A 26 -3.61 -15.56 -11.05
N VAL A 27 -2.58 -15.55 -11.90
CA VAL A 27 -2.02 -16.77 -12.50
C VAL A 27 -1.36 -17.63 -11.41
N GLN A 28 -1.95 -18.79 -11.15
CA GLN A 28 -1.47 -19.76 -10.18
C GLN A 28 -0.73 -20.93 -10.86
N ASN A 29 0.25 -21.51 -10.17
CA ASN A 29 0.88 -22.78 -10.57
C ASN A 29 0.05 -24.00 -10.10
N LYS A 30 0.47 -25.22 -10.46
CA LYS A 30 -0.13 -26.50 -10.04
C LYS A 30 -0.32 -26.66 -8.52
N TYR A 31 0.44 -25.91 -7.72
CA TYR A 31 0.40 -25.92 -6.25
C TYR A 31 -0.46 -24.80 -5.65
N GLY A 32 -1.22 -24.04 -6.46
CA GLY A 32 -2.08 -22.94 -6.00
C GLY A 32 -1.34 -21.65 -5.61
N SER A 33 -0.03 -21.55 -5.87
CA SER A 33 0.78 -20.36 -5.58
C SER A 33 0.77 -19.36 -6.75
N TYR A 34 0.62 -18.07 -6.45
CA TYR A 34 0.53 -16.97 -7.40
C TYR A 34 1.91 -16.60 -7.98
N VAL A 35 2.23 -17.14 -9.17
CA VAL A 35 3.57 -17.02 -9.76
C VAL A 35 3.94 -15.58 -10.09
N ASN A 36 3.02 -14.85 -10.71
CA ASN A 36 3.30 -13.47 -11.14
C ASN A 36 3.35 -12.49 -9.97
N GLY A 37 2.55 -12.73 -8.91
CA GLY A 37 2.64 -11.94 -7.69
C GLY A 37 3.96 -12.16 -6.95
N ASN A 38 4.44 -13.40 -6.86
CA ASN A 38 5.74 -13.70 -6.27
C ASN A 38 6.89 -13.09 -7.06
N LYS A 39 6.83 -13.09 -8.41
CA LYS A 39 7.81 -12.39 -9.26
C LYS A 39 7.82 -10.88 -9.01
N LEU A 40 6.65 -10.26 -8.86
CA LEU A 40 6.54 -8.83 -8.57
C LEU A 40 7.15 -8.50 -7.20
N ILE A 41 6.82 -9.28 -6.16
CA ILE A 41 7.38 -9.09 -4.82
C ILE A 41 8.90 -9.27 -4.85
N ALA A 42 9.39 -10.33 -5.50
CA ALA A 42 10.83 -10.60 -5.61
C ALA A 42 11.56 -9.44 -6.32
N LEU A 43 10.97 -8.87 -7.38
CA LEU A 43 11.52 -7.70 -8.06
C LEU A 43 11.61 -6.47 -7.15
N ILE A 44 10.51 -6.15 -6.44
CA ILE A 44 10.46 -5.00 -5.54
C ILE A 44 11.50 -5.17 -4.42
N VAL A 45 11.52 -6.33 -3.76
CA VAL A 45 12.43 -6.62 -2.66
C VAL A 45 13.88 -6.62 -3.12
N SER A 46 14.16 -7.18 -4.31
CA SER A 46 15.51 -7.17 -4.88
C SER A 46 16.02 -5.74 -5.11
N ILE A 47 15.20 -4.86 -5.71
CA ILE A 47 15.56 -3.45 -5.91
C ILE A 47 15.80 -2.75 -4.57
N LEU A 48 14.95 -2.99 -3.57
CA LEU A 48 15.12 -2.40 -2.23
C LEU A 48 16.43 -2.81 -1.58
N ILE A 49 16.77 -4.11 -1.65
CA ILE A 49 18.03 -4.63 -1.09
C ILE A 49 19.24 -4.01 -1.79
N ILE A 50 19.20 -3.92 -3.12
CA ILE A 50 20.29 -3.31 -3.92
C ILE A 50 20.49 -1.85 -3.48
N ILE A 51 19.43 -1.05 -3.46
CA ILE A 51 19.53 0.37 -3.09
C ILE A 51 20.03 0.52 -1.65
N SER A 52 19.54 -0.31 -0.73
CA SER A 52 19.99 -0.26 0.66
C SER A 52 21.44 -0.71 0.83
N ALA A 53 21.90 -1.71 0.07
CA ALA A 53 23.27 -2.22 0.14
C ALA A 53 24.30 -1.24 -0.46
N PHE A 54 23.97 -0.59 -1.58
CA PHE A 54 24.84 0.43 -2.18
C PHE A 54 24.79 1.77 -1.44
N GLY A 55 23.66 2.08 -0.81
CA GLY A 55 23.44 3.33 -0.12
C GLY A 55 23.89 3.35 1.35
N ILE A 56 23.96 2.19 1.99
CA ILE A 56 24.25 2.05 3.42
C ILE A 56 25.38 1.04 3.59
N GLY A 57 26.60 1.55 3.73
CA GLY A 57 27.83 0.74 3.81
C GLY A 57 27.97 -0.14 5.07
N SER A 58 26.97 -0.19 5.95
CA SER A 58 26.98 -1.06 7.13
C SER A 58 25.68 -1.84 7.30
N VAL A 59 25.81 -3.11 7.64
CA VAL A 59 24.67 -4.03 7.84
C VAL A 59 23.77 -3.54 8.98
N ASP A 60 24.34 -3.02 10.06
CA ASP A 60 23.57 -2.48 11.20
C ASP A 60 22.72 -1.27 10.80
N ALA A 61 23.29 -0.33 10.04
CA ALA A 61 22.52 0.81 9.56
C ALA A 61 21.48 0.40 8.51
N MET A 62 21.77 -0.60 7.66
CA MET A 62 20.81 -1.14 6.70
C MET A 62 19.61 -1.76 7.41
N VAL A 63 19.84 -2.55 8.47
CA VAL A 63 18.77 -3.15 9.27
C VAL A 63 17.97 -2.08 10.00
N LYS A 64 18.62 -1.11 10.65
CA LYS A 64 17.95 0.02 11.32
C LYS A 64 17.09 0.82 10.33
N TRP A 65 17.60 1.05 9.13
CA TRP A 65 16.87 1.72 8.06
C TRP A 65 15.65 0.93 7.60
N LEU A 66 15.79 -0.39 7.37
CA LEU A 66 14.68 -1.26 6.97
C LEU A 66 13.57 -1.31 8.04
N VAL A 67 13.97 -1.36 9.32
CA VAL A 67 13.02 -1.29 10.46
C VAL A 67 12.30 0.05 10.47
N LYS A 68 13.03 1.16 10.29
CA LYS A 68 12.47 2.52 10.26
C LYS A 68 11.50 2.71 9.08
N LEU A 69 11.85 2.22 7.89
CA LEU A 69 10.96 2.20 6.73
C LEU A 69 9.66 1.44 6.99
N ASN A 70 9.75 0.22 7.52
CA ASN A 70 8.56 -0.58 7.84
C ASN A 70 7.68 0.13 8.88
N ALA A 71 8.30 0.76 9.88
CA ALA A 71 7.60 1.53 10.90
C ALA A 71 6.87 2.76 10.34
N VAL A 72 7.33 3.34 9.22
CA VAL A 72 6.63 4.43 8.50
C VAL A 72 5.55 3.89 7.57
N CYS A 73 5.80 2.78 6.86
CA CYS A 73 4.85 2.20 5.91
C CYS A 73 3.56 1.70 6.58
N MET A 74 3.62 1.20 7.83
CA MET A 74 2.43 0.77 8.59
C MET A 74 1.44 1.91 8.88
N PRO A 75 1.85 3.09 9.41
CA PRO A 75 0.97 4.23 9.62
C PRO A 75 0.61 4.99 8.34
N LEU A 76 1.49 4.97 7.34
CA LEU A 76 1.24 5.64 6.06
C LEU A 76 -0.05 5.13 5.38
N ARG A 77 -0.32 3.82 5.43
CA ARG A 77 -1.60 3.28 4.94
C ARG A 77 -2.80 3.75 5.77
N TYR A 78 -2.64 3.99 7.07
CA TYR A 78 -3.73 4.45 7.94
C TYR A 78 -4.09 5.92 7.67
N LEU A 79 -3.15 6.75 7.21
CA LEU A 79 -3.47 8.12 6.76
C LEU A 79 -4.56 8.12 5.68
N TRP A 80 -4.49 7.18 4.74
CA TRP A 80 -5.50 7.05 3.70
C TRP A 80 -6.86 6.57 4.24
N VAL A 81 -6.84 5.66 5.21
CA VAL A 81 -8.06 5.22 5.91
C VAL A 81 -8.72 6.37 6.67
N PHE A 82 -7.95 7.19 7.38
CA PHE A 82 -8.47 8.36 8.08
C PHE A 82 -8.96 9.44 7.12
N ALA A 83 -8.24 9.71 6.03
CA ALA A 83 -8.68 10.63 4.99
C ALA A 83 -10.00 10.16 4.36
N ALA A 84 -10.12 8.87 4.02
CA ALA A 84 -11.35 8.28 3.52
C ALA A 84 -12.49 8.34 4.54
N TYR A 85 -12.20 8.10 5.82
CA TYR A 85 -13.18 8.22 6.92
C TYR A 85 -13.70 9.66 7.05
N ILE A 86 -12.81 10.66 7.05
CA ILE A 86 -13.18 12.09 7.09
C ILE A 86 -14.01 12.45 5.86
N ALA A 87 -13.61 11.99 4.67
CA ALA A 87 -14.34 12.22 3.42
C ALA A 87 -15.74 11.58 3.46
N LEU A 88 -15.87 10.35 3.96
CA LEU A 88 -17.14 9.66 4.12
C LEU A 88 -18.06 10.39 5.10
N LYS A 89 -17.52 10.85 6.24
CA LYS A 89 -18.27 11.67 7.22
C LYS A 89 -18.65 13.04 6.65
N LYS A 90 -17.84 13.64 5.78
CA LYS A 90 -18.17 14.87 5.05
C LYS A 90 -19.26 14.64 4.01
N ALA A 91 -19.26 13.49 3.33
CA ALA A 91 -20.27 13.10 2.35
C ALA A 91 -21.66 12.76 2.95
N GLY A 92 -21.76 12.55 4.26
CA GLY A 92 -23.03 12.49 4.98
C GLY A 92 -23.93 11.31 4.59
N ASP A 93 -25.24 11.56 4.46
CA ASP A 93 -26.29 10.55 4.25
C ASP A 93 -26.34 9.91 2.86
N LYS A 94 -25.39 10.21 1.96
CA LYS A 94 -25.25 9.52 0.67
C LYS A 94 -24.86 8.04 0.83
N PHE A 95 -24.35 7.65 1.99
CA PHE A 95 -24.02 6.27 2.34
C PHE A 95 -24.63 5.92 3.69
N LYS A 96 -25.59 4.97 3.72
CA LYS A 96 -26.11 4.39 4.96
C LYS A 96 -25.00 3.57 5.61
N ALA A 97 -24.20 4.20 6.46
CA ALA A 97 -23.21 3.50 7.26
C ALA A 97 -23.93 2.59 8.27
N GLU A 98 -23.84 1.28 8.07
CA GLU A 98 -24.39 0.23 8.95
C GLU A 98 -23.78 0.27 10.36
N TYR A 99 -22.58 0.84 10.48
CA TYR A 99 -21.88 1.04 11.75
C TYR A 99 -21.50 2.50 11.98
N ARG A 100 -22.04 3.10 13.05
CA ARG A 100 -21.70 4.47 13.51
C ARG A 100 -20.89 4.39 14.81
N PHE A 101 -19.56 4.50 14.70
CA PHE A 101 -18.64 4.52 15.85
C PHE A 101 -18.89 5.67 16.84
N THR A 102 -19.48 6.78 16.38
CA THR A 102 -19.86 7.92 17.22
C THR A 102 -21.27 8.39 16.88
N LYS A 103 -22.08 8.64 17.90
CA LYS A 103 -23.47 9.13 17.79
C LYS A 103 -23.54 10.54 17.15
N SER A 104 -22.44 11.31 17.24
CA SER A 104 -22.30 12.66 16.68
C SER A 104 -21.31 12.71 15.50
N ARG A 105 -21.76 13.28 14.38
CA ARG A 105 -20.97 13.51 13.16
C ARG A 105 -19.74 14.39 13.42
N THR A 106 -19.89 15.39 14.28
CA THR A 106 -18.83 16.35 14.63
C THR A 106 -17.73 15.70 15.47
N LEU A 107 -18.09 14.90 16.49
CA LEU A 107 -17.11 14.18 17.32
C LEU A 107 -16.30 13.17 16.50
N GLY A 108 -16.96 12.44 15.59
CA GLY A 108 -16.25 11.52 14.68
C GLY A 108 -15.26 12.26 13.78
N MET A 109 -15.64 13.44 13.27
CA MET A 109 -14.76 14.25 12.42
C MET A 109 -13.55 14.80 13.20
N ILE A 110 -13.75 15.29 14.41
CA ILE A 110 -12.68 15.81 15.26
C ILE A 110 -11.70 14.69 15.64
N LEU A 111 -12.20 13.53 16.07
CA LEU A 111 -11.36 12.38 16.41
C LEU A 111 -10.59 11.86 15.20
N GLY A 112 -11.24 11.74 14.04
CA GLY A 112 -10.59 11.34 12.80
C GLY A 112 -9.50 12.33 12.36
N ALA A 113 -9.78 13.63 12.45
CA ALA A 113 -8.80 14.68 12.14
C ALA A 113 -7.62 14.67 13.12
N TRP A 114 -7.87 14.50 14.42
CA TRP A 114 -6.82 14.39 15.43
C TRP A 114 -5.91 13.17 15.18
N CYS A 115 -6.51 11.99 14.96
CA CYS A 115 -5.76 10.78 14.62
C CYS A 115 -4.98 10.95 13.32
N PHE A 116 -5.55 11.62 12.31
CA PHE A 116 -4.86 11.91 11.06
C PHE A 116 -3.62 12.79 11.28
N VAL A 117 -3.77 13.91 12.01
CA VAL A 117 -2.67 14.84 12.28
C VAL A 117 -1.57 14.17 13.12
N PHE A 118 -1.95 13.42 14.16
CA PHE A 118 -0.99 12.68 14.99
C PHE A 118 -0.23 11.62 14.17
N THR A 119 -0.94 10.84 13.35
CA THR A 119 -0.32 9.84 12.48
C THR A 119 0.60 10.50 11.46
N ALA A 120 0.19 11.64 10.87
CA ALA A 120 0.99 12.35 9.87
C ALA A 120 2.26 12.90 10.49
N PHE A 121 2.17 13.47 11.69
CA PHE A 121 3.32 13.93 12.45
C PHE A 121 4.29 12.78 12.76
N ALA A 122 3.78 11.63 13.20
CA ALA A 122 4.59 10.44 13.45
C ALA A 122 5.27 9.91 12.18
N CYS A 123 4.58 9.93 11.02
CA CYS A 123 5.18 9.56 9.73
C CYS A 123 6.30 10.51 9.33
N ILE A 124 6.08 11.83 9.41
CA ILE A 124 7.08 12.84 9.04
C ILE A 124 8.30 12.75 9.97
N GLY A 125 8.09 12.65 11.27
CA GLY A 125 9.17 12.45 12.25
C GLY A 125 9.89 11.11 12.07
N GLY A 126 9.16 10.05 11.72
CA GLY A 126 9.72 8.73 11.43
C GLY A 126 10.52 8.68 10.14
N MET A 127 10.23 9.52 9.15
CA MET A 127 11.00 9.63 7.91
C MET A 127 12.26 10.48 8.08
N TYR A 128 12.24 11.43 9.02
CA TYR A 128 13.38 12.32 9.29
C TYR A 128 14.63 11.53 9.69
N SER A 129 15.68 11.62 8.89
CA SER A 129 17.00 11.06 9.18
C SER A 129 18.05 12.16 9.10
N LYS A 130 19.09 12.06 9.93
CA LYS A 130 20.19 13.05 9.96
C LYS A 130 21.02 13.02 8.66
N ASP A 131 21.06 11.88 7.99
CA ASP A 131 21.75 11.72 6.70
C ASP A 131 20.82 12.11 5.52
N PRO A 132 21.20 13.07 4.67
CA PRO A 132 20.39 13.51 3.53
C PRO A 132 20.05 12.38 2.57
N PHE A 133 20.99 11.45 2.36
CA PHE A 133 20.79 10.29 1.49
C PHE A 133 19.74 9.32 2.04
N GLN A 134 19.79 9.01 3.34
CA GLN A 134 18.78 8.16 3.98
C GLN A 134 17.42 8.86 4.07
N LEU A 135 17.39 10.18 4.25
CA LEU A 135 16.17 10.97 4.23
C LEU A 135 15.48 10.88 2.87
N VAL A 136 16.23 11.12 1.78
CA VAL A 136 15.70 10.98 0.41
C VAL A 136 15.19 9.56 0.18
N LEU A 137 15.96 8.55 0.59
CA LEU A 137 15.56 7.16 0.41
C LEU A 137 14.30 6.80 1.23
N ASN A 138 14.19 7.30 2.47
CA ASN A 138 13.01 7.16 3.32
C ASN A 138 11.76 7.82 2.76
N ILE A 139 11.91 8.85 1.94
CA ILE A 139 10.81 9.52 1.25
C ILE A 139 10.47 8.79 -0.05
N VAL A 140 11.46 8.54 -0.89
CA VAL A 140 11.26 7.97 -2.22
C VAL A 140 10.70 6.55 -2.14
N THR A 141 11.20 5.71 -1.22
CA THR A 141 10.77 4.30 -1.13
C THR A 141 9.26 4.15 -0.87
N PRO A 142 8.66 4.76 0.18
CA PRO A 142 7.21 4.70 0.37
C PRO A 142 6.41 5.31 -0.78
N PHE A 143 6.91 6.37 -1.41
CA PHE A 143 6.24 6.98 -2.57
C PHE A 143 6.22 6.05 -3.79
N ILE A 144 7.32 5.32 -4.05
CA ILE A 144 7.35 4.29 -5.11
C ILE A 144 6.35 3.18 -4.79
N LEU A 145 6.31 2.72 -3.53
CA LEU A 145 5.37 1.68 -3.11
C LEU A 145 3.91 2.12 -3.26
N ILE A 146 3.56 3.35 -2.86
CA ILE A 146 2.23 3.93 -3.07
C ILE A 146 1.92 4.04 -4.57
N SER A 147 2.86 4.54 -5.36
CA SER A 147 2.68 4.71 -6.80
C SER A 147 2.41 3.37 -7.48
N LEU A 148 3.11 2.31 -7.06
CA LEU A 148 2.85 0.95 -7.51
C LEU A 148 1.47 0.45 -7.06
N GLY A 149 1.04 0.77 -5.84
CA GLY A 149 -0.33 0.52 -5.38
C GLY A 149 -1.39 1.15 -6.28
N LEU A 150 -1.14 2.38 -6.76
CA LEU A 150 -2.05 3.13 -7.64
C LEU A 150 -1.96 2.72 -9.12
N ILE A 151 -0.84 2.15 -9.57
CA ILE A 151 -0.69 1.73 -10.98
C ILE A 151 -1.44 0.42 -11.26
N MET A 152 -1.54 -0.48 -10.28
CA MET A 152 -2.28 -1.75 -10.40
C MET A 152 -3.76 -1.56 -10.83
N PRO A 153 -4.57 -0.69 -10.20
CA PRO A 153 -5.96 -0.47 -10.61
C PRO A 153 -6.08 0.19 -11.98
N LYS A 154 -5.14 1.09 -12.34
CA LYS A 154 -5.11 1.69 -13.69
C LYS A 154 -4.81 0.67 -14.78
N LEU A 155 -3.89 -0.26 -14.50
CA LEU A 155 -3.57 -1.35 -15.42
C LEU A 155 -4.75 -2.32 -15.57
N ALA A 156 -5.44 -2.66 -14.47
CA ALA A 156 -6.66 -3.46 -14.48
C ALA A 156 -7.79 -2.80 -15.30
N GLU A 157 -7.97 -1.47 -15.16
CA GLU A 157 -8.95 -0.73 -15.95
C GLU A 157 -8.63 -0.77 -17.45
N LYS A 158 -7.34 -0.66 -17.82
CA LYS A 158 -6.89 -0.76 -19.21
C LYS A 158 -7.11 -2.17 -19.78
N GLU A 159 -6.82 -3.23 -19.03
CA GLU A 159 -7.10 -4.61 -19.45
C GLU A 159 -8.60 -4.84 -19.66
N ARG A 160 -9.46 -4.30 -18.78
CA ARG A 160 -10.93 -4.41 -18.93
C ARG A 160 -11.45 -3.65 -20.15
N LYS A 161 -10.99 -2.41 -20.37
CA LYS A 161 -11.35 -1.64 -21.57
C LYS A 161 -10.96 -2.40 -22.84
N ASN A 162 -9.76 -2.96 -22.88
CA ASN A 162 -9.28 -3.71 -24.04
C ASN A 162 -10.07 -5.02 -24.27
N LYS A 163 -10.41 -5.76 -23.20
CA LYS A 163 -11.29 -6.95 -23.30
C LYS A 163 -12.68 -6.60 -23.82
N ASN A 164 -13.28 -5.51 -23.36
CA ASN A 164 -14.60 -5.06 -23.81
C ASN A 164 -14.59 -4.64 -25.28
N THR A 165 -13.51 -4.01 -25.77
CA THR A 165 -13.36 -3.64 -27.19
C THR A 165 -13.21 -4.88 -28.09
N VAL A 166 -12.48 -5.90 -27.66
CA VAL A 166 -12.31 -7.15 -28.41
C VAL A 166 -13.61 -7.98 -28.44
N GLN A 167 -14.44 -7.94 -27.39
CA GLN A 167 -15.77 -8.56 -27.40
C GLN A 167 -16.79 -7.82 -28.24
N SER A 168 -16.68 -6.49 -28.42
CA SER A 168 -17.58 -5.70 -29.27
C SER A 168 -17.28 -5.77 -30.77
N THR A 169 -16.15 -6.39 -31.15
CA THR A 169 -15.72 -6.56 -32.55
C THR A 169 -15.92 -8.02 -33.03
N LYS A 170 -16.44 -8.90 -32.17
CA LYS A 170 -16.88 -10.26 -32.50
C LYS A 170 -18.39 -10.33 -32.46
#